data_AF-A0A2V8HUL6-F1
#
_entry.id   AF-A0A2V8HUL6-F1
#
_cell.length_a   1.000
_cell.length_b   1.000
_cell.length_c   1.000
_cell.angle_alpha   90.00
_cell.angle_beta   90.00
_cell.angle_gamma   90.00
#
_symmetry.space_group_name_H-M   'P 1'
#
loop_
_entity.id
_entity.type
_entity.pdbx_description
1 polymer ?
#
loop_
_entity_poly.entity_id
_entity_poly.type
_entity_poly.pdbx_seq_one_letter_code
_entity_poly.pdbx_strand_id
1 'polypeptide(L)'
;MRSSSSCGRWKARAIRTRHQRTSLSEIAHLLHFQPTTRNPLVDDHFIVNCPYCGEDVEIYVEPDVRGTFVQDCEVCCNPWRVHVIREDDERYVSVSRADGSE
;
A
#
# COMPACT_ATOMS: atom_id res chain seq x y z
N MET A 1 -28.71 1.74 -10.23
CA MET A 1 -27.54 0.85 -10.13
C MET A 1 -26.35 1.53 -10.79
N ARG A 2 -25.51 2.23 -10.03
CA ARG A 2 -24.37 3.00 -10.57
C ARG A 2 -23.08 2.22 -10.34
N SER A 3 -22.63 1.58 -11.42
CA SER A 3 -21.25 1.45 -11.89
C SER A 3 -20.14 1.38 -10.84
N SER A 4 -19.87 0.19 -10.33
CA SER A 4 -18.65 -0.18 -9.58
C SER A 4 -17.44 -0.45 -10.50
N SER A 5 -17.33 0.28 -11.60
CA SER A 5 -16.33 -0.01 -12.62
C SER A 5 -15.09 0.85 -12.45
N SER A 6 -14.03 0.20 -11.98
CA SER A 6 -12.60 0.52 -12.20
C SER A 6 -11.94 1.53 -11.23
N CYS A 7 -11.68 1.11 -9.99
CA CYS A 7 -10.32 1.23 -9.45
C CYS A 7 -9.64 -0.13 -9.55
N GLY A 8 -8.40 -0.17 -10.03
CA GLY A 8 -7.47 -1.24 -9.65
C GLY A 8 -7.60 -2.63 -10.28
N ARG A 9 -8.10 -2.81 -11.51
CA ARG A 9 -7.88 -4.08 -12.25
C ARG A 9 -6.51 -4.07 -12.95
N TRP A 10 -5.44 -4.22 -12.18
CA TRP A 10 -4.12 -4.63 -12.69
C TRP A 10 -3.70 -5.95 -12.04
N LYS A 11 -4.48 -7.03 -12.23
CA LYS A 11 -3.93 -8.38 -12.04
C LYS A 11 -3.00 -8.68 -13.21
N ALA A 12 -1.71 -8.35 -13.05
CA ALA A 12 -0.66 -8.78 -13.96
C ALA A 12 -0.72 -10.30 -14.13
N ARG A 13 -1.16 -10.76 -15.30
CA ARG A 13 -1.18 -12.18 -15.66
C ARG A 13 0.22 -12.52 -16.17
N ALA A 14 1.09 -12.98 -15.27
CA ALA A 14 2.41 -13.47 -15.65
C ALA A 14 2.26 -14.71 -16.56
N ILE A 15 2.56 -14.55 -17.84
CA ILE A 15 2.69 -15.64 -18.79
C ILE A 15 3.95 -16.41 -18.41
N ARG A 16 3.81 -17.70 -18.04
CA ARG A 16 4.96 -18.60 -17.88
C ARG A 16 5.58 -18.84 -19.25
N THR A 17 6.69 -18.19 -19.56
CA THR A 17 7.54 -18.57 -20.70
C THR A 17 8.79 -19.26 -20.18
N ARG A 18 8.96 -20.50 -20.60
CA ARG A 18 10.10 -21.37 -20.34
C ARG A 18 11.27 -20.97 -21.25
N HIS A 19 12.50 -21.03 -20.71
CA HIS A 19 13.80 -21.06 -21.41
C HIS A 19 14.24 -19.78 -22.17
N GLN A 20 15.36 -19.20 -21.75
CA GLN A 20 16.70 -19.61 -22.21
C GLN A 20 17.80 -19.04 -21.29
N ARG A 21 18.80 -19.88 -20.98
CA ARG A 21 20.04 -19.51 -20.29
C ARG A 21 20.85 -18.57 -21.17
N THR A 22 21.19 -17.39 -20.66
CA THR A 22 22.31 -16.60 -21.17
C THR A 22 23.29 -16.34 -20.02
N SER A 23 24.57 -16.54 -20.33
CA SER A 23 25.73 -16.61 -19.45
C SER A 23 25.82 -15.50 -18.38
N LEU A 24 26.16 -15.87 -17.14
CA LEU A 24 26.27 -15.00 -15.96
C LEU A 24 27.61 -14.22 -15.88
N SER A 25 28.24 -13.85 -17.01
CA SER A 25 29.63 -13.34 -16.99
C SER A 25 29.89 -11.99 -17.64
N GLU A 26 28.89 -11.23 -18.14
CA GLU A 26 29.19 -10.10 -19.03
C GLU A 26 28.52 -8.75 -18.76
N ILE A 27 27.91 -8.52 -17.59
CA ILE A 27 27.54 -7.14 -17.20
C ILE A 27 27.85 -6.89 -15.73
N ALA A 28 29.13 -6.65 -15.46
CA ALA A 28 29.52 -5.84 -14.31
C ALA A 28 29.37 -4.35 -14.69
N HIS A 29 28.82 -3.54 -13.78
CA HIS A 29 29.07 -2.09 -13.62
C HIS A 29 28.09 -0.99 -14.08
N LEU A 30 26.88 -1.25 -14.63
CA LEU A 30 25.93 -0.15 -14.87
C LEU A 30 24.50 -0.48 -14.44
N LEU A 31 24.33 -0.63 -13.13
CA LEU A 31 23.17 -0.21 -12.32
C LEU A 31 23.35 -0.90 -10.97
N HIS A 32 24.36 -0.44 -10.21
CA HIS A 32 24.33 -0.53 -8.77
C HIS A 32 23.17 0.35 -8.25
N PHE A 33 21.93 -0.07 -8.51
CA PHE A 33 20.77 0.33 -7.73
C PHE A 33 20.93 -0.35 -6.38
N GLN A 34 21.91 0.10 -5.60
CA GLN A 34 21.88 -0.17 -4.19
C GLN A 34 20.71 0.67 -3.67
N PRO A 35 19.63 0.08 -3.13
CA PRO A 35 18.70 0.83 -2.32
C PRO A 35 19.43 1.18 -1.02
N THR A 36 20.43 2.04 -1.09
CA THR A 36 21.00 2.68 0.08
C THR A 36 19.93 3.60 0.63
N THR A 37 19.68 3.47 1.93
CA THR A 37 18.75 4.23 2.77
C THR A 37 17.30 3.73 2.80
N ARG A 38 17.07 2.50 3.26
CA ARG A 38 15.90 2.29 4.13
C ARG A 38 16.40 2.41 5.56
N ASN A 39 16.31 3.63 6.11
CA ASN A 39 16.46 3.86 7.54
C ASN A 39 15.40 2.99 8.26
N PRO A 40 15.76 1.98 9.06
CA PRO A 40 14.82 0.98 9.53
C PRO A 40 14.09 1.37 10.83
N LEU A 41 13.97 2.67 11.13
CA LEU A 41 13.58 3.12 12.48
C LEU A 41 12.17 3.71 12.59
N VAL A 42 11.41 3.84 11.50
CA VAL A 42 9.96 4.10 11.56
C VAL A 42 9.29 3.41 10.38
N ASP A 43 8.39 2.47 10.65
CA ASP A 43 7.54 1.86 9.63
C ASP A 43 6.43 2.87 9.30
N ASP A 44 6.59 3.59 8.18
CA ASP A 44 5.58 4.54 7.70
C ASP A 44 4.55 3.86 6.77
N HIS A 45 4.66 2.54 6.59
CA HIS A 45 3.72 1.70 5.85
C HIS A 45 2.92 0.84 6.82
N PHE A 46 1.60 0.77 6.65
CA PHE A 46 0.72 0.01 7.53
C PHE A 46 -0.18 -0.89 6.71
N ILE A 47 -0.30 -2.17 7.10
CA ILE A 47 -1.28 -3.08 6.52
C ILE A 47 -2.59 -2.95 7.29
N VAL A 48 -3.64 -2.54 6.59
CA VAL A 48 -5.00 -2.38 7.15
C VAL A 48 -6.01 -3.14 6.31
N ASN A 49 -7.08 -3.62 6.95
CA ASN A 49 -8.16 -4.30 6.25
C ASN A 49 -9.27 -3.32 5.88
N CYS A 50 -9.65 -3.26 4.60
CA CYS A 50 -10.69 -2.35 4.14
C CYS A 50 -12.08 -2.73 4.73
N PRO A 51 -12.79 -1.82 5.42
CA PRO A 51 -14.09 -2.13 6.03
C PRO A 51 -15.23 -2.30 5.01
N TYR A 52 -14.98 -2.10 3.72
CA TYR A 52 -15.93 -2.28 2.64
C TYR A 52 -15.73 -3.61 1.88
N CYS A 53 -14.52 -3.87 1.37
CA CYS A 53 -14.24 -5.06 0.57
C CYS A 53 -13.50 -6.18 1.33
N GLY A 54 -12.99 -5.92 2.53
CA GLY A 54 -12.27 -6.90 3.35
C GLY A 54 -10.88 -7.27 2.82
N GLU A 55 -10.34 -6.51 1.88
CA GLU A 55 -8.99 -6.75 1.33
C GLU A 55 -7.94 -6.07 2.20
N ASP A 56 -6.76 -6.68 2.30
CA ASP A 56 -5.60 -6.11 2.96
C ASP A 56 -4.92 -5.10 2.04
N VAL A 57 -4.74 -3.88 2.55
CA VAL A 57 -4.25 -2.73 1.81
C VAL A 57 -3.07 -2.13 2.57
N GLU A 58 -1.98 -1.89 1.85
CA GLU A 58 -0.80 -1.21 2.39
C GLU A 58 -0.96 0.31 2.21
N ILE A 59 -1.06 1.04 3.32
CA ILE A 59 -1.17 2.51 3.29
C ILE A 59 0.12 3.14 3.78
N TYR A 60 0.49 4.27 3.17
CA TYR A 60 1.59 5.10 3.64
C TYR A 60 1.05 6.25 4.51
N VAL A 61 1.61 6.41 5.71
CA VAL A 61 1.26 7.50 6.64
C VAL A 61 2.51 8.29 6.95
N GLU A 62 2.53 9.56 6.54
CA GLU A 62 3.67 10.44 6.80
C GLU A 62 3.97 10.54 8.32
N PRO A 63 5.24 10.62 8.71
CA PRO A 63 5.70 10.84 10.09
C PRO A 63 4.91 11.87 10.89
N ASP A 64 4.63 13.01 10.28
CA ASP A 64 4.04 14.16 10.95
C ASP A 64 2.51 14.11 11.02
N VAL A 65 1.86 13.15 10.36
CA VAL A 65 0.40 13.03 10.35
C VAL A 65 -0.12 12.51 11.68
N ARG A 66 -1.12 13.21 12.22
CA ARG A 66 -1.84 12.85 13.45
C ARG A 66 -3.33 13.09 13.28
N GLY A 67 -4.14 12.30 13.96
CA GLY A 67 -5.59 12.46 13.98
C GLY A 67 -6.29 11.70 12.86
N THR A 68 -7.36 12.29 12.33
CA THR A 68 -8.29 11.60 11.42
C THR A 68 -8.29 12.22 10.04
N PHE A 69 -8.18 11.40 9.00
CA PHE A 69 -8.37 11.83 7.61
C PHE A 69 -9.18 10.79 6.83
N VAL A 70 -9.68 11.18 5.66
CA VAL A 70 -10.42 10.30 4.75
C VAL A 70 -9.56 10.04 3.52
N GLN A 71 -9.47 8.78 3.11
CA GLN A 71 -8.92 8.37 1.82
C GLN A 71 -9.95 7.49 1.10
N ASP A 72 -9.65 7.08 -0.13
CA ASP A 72 -10.42 6.06 -0.83
C ASP A 72 -9.64 4.75 -0.83
N CYS A 73 -10.32 3.62 -0.66
CA CYS A 73 -9.67 2.32 -0.80
C CYS A 73 -9.19 2.10 -2.25
N GLU A 74 -7.93 1.74 -2.46
CA GLU A 74 -7.37 1.52 -3.82
C GLU A 74 -8.04 0.34 -4.57
N VAL A 75 -8.67 -0.57 -3.83
CA VAL A 75 -9.35 -1.74 -4.39
C VAL A 75 -10.80 -1.45 -4.76
N CYS A 76 -11.59 -0.86 -3.86
CA CYS A 76 -13.03 -0.68 -4.05
C CYS A 76 -13.50 0.78 -4.16
N CYS A 77 -12.58 1.75 -4.09
CA CYS A 77 -12.82 3.21 -4.05
C CYS A 77 -14.08 3.64 -3.28
N ASN A 78 -14.23 3.09 -2.07
CA ASN A 78 -15.14 3.62 -1.08
C ASN A 78 -14.35 4.45 -0.07
N PRO A 79 -14.89 5.59 0.38
CA PRO A 79 -14.20 6.47 1.30
C PRO A 79 -14.12 5.82 2.68
N TRP A 80 -12.90 5.61 3.17
CA TRP A 80 -12.64 5.14 4.53
C TRP A 80 -11.95 6.22 5.37
N ARG A 81 -12.23 6.20 6.66
CA ARG A 81 -11.65 7.10 7.64
C ARG A 81 -10.48 6.40 8.30
N VAL A 82 -9.29 6.98 8.16
CA VAL A 82 -8.07 6.52 8.81
C VAL A 82 -7.85 7.36 10.06
N HIS A 83 -7.63 6.69 11.19
CA HIS A 83 -7.37 7.30 12.47
C HIS A 83 -5.97 6.90 12.95
N VAL A 84 -5.10 7.89 13.09
CA VAL A 84 -3.69 7.73 13.48
C VAL A 84 -3.50 8.31 14.88
N ILE A 85 -3.17 7.43 15.81
CA ILE A 85 -2.75 7.78 17.17
C ILE A 85 -1.23 7.62 17.25
N ARG A 86 -0.58 8.59 17.88
CA ARG A 86 0.83 8.50 18.25
C ARG A 86 0.90 8.50 19.77
N GLU A 87 1.45 7.44 20.34
CA GLU A 87 1.70 7.29 21.78
C GLU A 87 3.19 7.02 21.95
N ASP A 88 3.90 7.93 22.63
CA ASP A 88 5.36 7.93 22.74
C ASP A 88 6.06 7.78 21.37
N ASP A 89 6.76 6.67 21.15
CA ASP A 89 7.46 6.32 19.91
C ASP A 89 6.66 5.34 19.02
N GLU A 90 5.49 4.89 19.46
CA GLU A 90 4.61 3.97 18.74
C GLU A 90 3.49 4.70 17.99
N ARG A 91 3.07 4.11 16.86
CA ARG A 91 1.94 4.60 16.07
C ARG A 91 0.91 3.51 15.89
N TYR A 92 -0.33 3.85 16.18
CA TYR A 92 -1.47 2.98 16.00
C TYR A 92 -2.36 3.55 14.90
N VAL A 93 -2.62 2.72 13.89
CA VAL A 93 -3.47 3.07 12.76
C VAL A 93 -4.70 2.17 12.79
N SER A 94 -5.87 2.80 12.71
CA SER A 94 -7.16 2.10 12.60
C SER A 94 -7.99 2.71 11.48
N VAL A 95 -8.86 1.90 10.88
CA VAL A 95 -9.71 2.32 9.76
C VAL A 95 -11.17 2.05 10.04
N SER A 96 -12.04 2.94 9.57
CA SER A 96 -13.49 2.84 9.71
C SER A 96 -14.19 3.36 8.45
N ARG A 97 -15.50 3.10 8.35
CA ARG A 97 -16.32 3.57 7.24
C ARG A 97 -16.51 5.09 7.33
N ALA A 98 -16.34 5.82 6.22
CA ALA A 98 -16.53 7.28 6.19
C ALA A 98 -17.86 7.71 5.52
N ASP A 99 -18.69 6.76 5.08
CA ASP A 99 -19.95 7.04 4.36
C ASP A 99 -21.07 7.64 5.22
N GLY A 100 -20.83 7.91 6.51
CA GLY A 100 -21.78 8.60 7.39
C GLY A 100 -23.06 7.82 7.67
N SER A 101 -23.11 6.54 7.32
CA SER A 101 -24.16 5.62 7.75
C SER A 101 -23.87 5.14 9.17
N GLU A 102 -24.21 5.99 10.15
CA GLU A 102 -24.43 5.49 11.52
C GLU A 102 -25.69 4.62 11.58
#